data_AF-A0A0C3QWB7-F1
#
_entry.id   AF-A0A0C3QWB7-F1
#
_cell.length_a   1.000
_cell.length_b   1.000
_cell.length_c   1.000
_cell.angle_alpha   90.00
_cell.angle_beta   90.00
_cell.angle_gamma   90.00
#
_symmetry.space_group_name_H-M   'P 1'
#
loop_
_entity.id
_entity.type
_entity.pdbx_description
1 polymer ?
#
loop_
_entity_poly.entity_id
_entity_poly.type
_entity_poly.pdbx_seq_one_letter_code
_entity_poly.pdbx_strand_id
1 'polypeptide(L)'
;MLSWLYLLHPSNVISLVTDTPATINGGAPFSPDARIWKELGKIVNVARNMGLGIDPDTPMTGDEVHAMGIWEKEMRRRVWWELCWFDAYMSESMGQIPLIDQEAYNTQLPSDVDEANFRPQSKDMPPPNGSTMDHNLSHFVHKCRLVKLAKELKHYPLDSAELESSIAKARSYEAEIVQWKASLPPHLLIRGLPDTIDNSWNESANVMYPASDIMALQACHLYTMANSLIIRLWTTF
;
A
#
# COMPACT_ATOMS: atom_id res chain seq x y z
N MET A 1 8.57 20.61 18.14
CA MET A 1 9.36 19.37 17.98
C MET A 1 8.50 18.34 17.24
N LEU A 2 8.17 18.59 15.95
CA LEU A 2 7.35 17.74 15.08
C LEU A 2 7.82 17.86 13.62
N SER A 3 9.13 17.77 13.36
CA SER A 3 9.69 17.90 12.00
C SER A 3 9.70 16.58 11.21
N TRP A 4 9.41 15.44 11.84
CA TRP A 4 9.53 14.11 11.23
C TRP A 4 8.28 13.66 10.47
N LEU A 5 7.09 14.21 10.77
CA LEU A 5 5.85 13.83 10.06
C LEU A 5 5.82 14.29 8.59
N TYR A 6 6.56 15.35 8.23
CA TYR A 6 6.66 15.83 6.85
C TYR A 6 7.38 14.86 5.90
N LEU A 7 8.18 13.94 6.43
CA LEU A 7 8.89 12.92 5.63
C LEU A 7 8.00 11.72 5.26
N LEU A 8 6.81 11.61 5.87
CA LEU A 8 5.91 10.47 5.70
C LEU A 8 4.76 10.75 4.72
N HIS A 9 4.77 11.91 4.07
CA HIS A 9 3.83 12.18 2.97
C HIS A 9 4.20 11.31 1.75
N PRO A 10 3.26 10.56 1.14
CA PRO A 10 3.54 9.63 0.03
C PRO A 10 4.30 10.25 -1.14
N SER A 11 4.13 11.55 -1.38
CA SER A 11 4.82 12.29 -2.43
C SER A 11 6.32 12.50 -2.20
N ASN A 12 6.80 12.44 -0.95
CA ASN A 12 8.20 12.73 -0.61
C ASN A 12 9.10 11.49 -0.67
N VAL A 13 8.54 10.28 -0.55
CA VAL A 13 9.29 9.02 -0.66
C VAL A 13 9.83 8.81 -2.08
N ILE A 14 9.11 9.30 -3.09
CA ILE A 14 9.51 9.24 -4.51
C ILE A 14 10.78 10.08 -4.77
N SER A 15 10.97 11.19 -4.04
CA SER A 15 12.14 12.06 -4.21
C SER A 15 13.44 11.43 -3.70
N LEU A 16 13.38 10.40 -2.84
CA LEU A 16 14.58 9.73 -2.33
C LEU A 16 15.21 8.78 -3.38
N VAL A 17 14.47 8.44 -4.43
CA VAL A 17 14.89 7.51 -5.48
C VAL A 17 15.74 8.19 -6.55
N THR A 18 15.66 9.52 -6.71
CA THR A 18 16.25 10.21 -7.87
C THR A 18 17.59 10.91 -7.64
N ASP A 19 18.05 11.08 -6.40
CA ASP A 19 19.31 11.80 -6.14
C ASP A 19 20.40 10.88 -5.56
N THR A 20 21.30 10.38 -6.41
CA THR A 20 22.73 10.30 -6.06
C THR A 20 23.60 10.25 -7.33
N PRO A 21 24.64 11.10 -7.45
CA PRO A 21 25.53 11.10 -8.61
C PRO A 21 26.46 9.89 -8.59
N ALA A 22 26.69 9.30 -9.77
CA ALA A 22 27.58 8.16 -9.96
C ALA A 22 29.02 8.49 -9.49
N THR A 23 29.48 7.81 -8.44
CA THR A 23 30.87 7.94 -7.95
C THR A 23 31.85 7.25 -8.89
N ILE A 24 32.82 8.01 -9.39
CA ILE A 24 33.79 7.68 -10.45
C ILE A 24 35.04 6.94 -9.91
N ASN A 25 34.92 6.10 -8.88
CA ASN A 25 36.10 5.45 -8.27
C ASN A 25 35.84 3.98 -7.93
N GLY A 26 36.12 3.10 -8.89
CA GLY A 26 36.76 1.77 -8.77
C GLY A 26 36.29 0.72 -7.73
N GLY A 27 35.34 1.00 -6.85
CA GLY A 27 34.72 0.02 -5.98
C GLY A 27 33.58 -0.66 -6.72
N ALA A 28 33.49 -2.00 -6.61
CA ALA A 28 32.37 -2.75 -7.18
C ALA A 28 31.04 -2.06 -6.82
N PRO A 29 30.15 -1.79 -7.79
CA PRO A 29 28.92 -1.08 -7.51
C PRO A 29 28.11 -1.92 -6.53
N PHE A 30 27.98 -1.44 -5.28
CA PHE A 30 26.88 -1.89 -4.43
C PHE A 30 25.61 -1.59 -5.23
N SER A 31 24.84 -2.62 -5.58
CA SER A 31 23.58 -2.40 -6.29
C SER A 31 22.74 -1.43 -5.43
N PRO A 32 22.17 -0.36 -6.02
CA PRO A 32 21.32 0.59 -5.31
C PRO A 32 20.25 -0.11 -4.47
N ASP A 33 19.77 -1.25 -4.98
CA ASP A 33 18.83 -2.16 -4.36
C ASP A 33 19.30 -2.68 -2.99
N ALA A 34 20.56 -3.10 -2.87
CA ALA A 34 21.09 -3.62 -1.61
C ALA A 34 21.19 -2.56 -0.50
N ARG A 35 21.33 -1.26 -0.86
CA ARG A 35 21.32 -0.16 0.11
C ARG A 35 19.91 0.06 0.66
N ILE A 36 18.91 0.13 -0.23
CA ILE A 36 17.51 0.37 0.15
C ILE A 36 17.01 -0.78 1.04
N TRP A 37 17.34 -2.02 0.72
CA TRP A 37 16.98 -3.19 1.54
C TRP A 37 17.50 -3.11 2.98
N LYS A 38 18.76 -2.68 3.15
CA LYS A 38 19.35 -2.51 4.49
C LYS A 38 18.63 -1.43 5.29
N GLU A 39 18.29 -0.31 4.66
CA GLU A 39 17.56 0.77 5.33
C GLU A 39 16.13 0.35 5.69
N LEU A 40 15.46 -0.39 4.81
CA LEU A 40 14.17 -1.00 5.11
C LEU A 40 14.23 -1.86 6.37
N GLY A 41 15.22 -2.75 6.49
CA GLY A 41 15.41 -3.57 7.69
C GLY A 41 15.57 -2.75 8.97
N LYS A 42 16.26 -1.61 8.92
CA LYS A 42 16.37 -0.69 10.07
C LYS A 42 15.04 -0.04 10.40
N ILE A 43 14.32 0.48 9.40
CA ILE A 43 13.02 1.15 9.59
C ILE A 43 12.01 0.18 10.20
N VAL A 44 11.98 -1.06 9.70
CA VAL A 44 11.14 -2.14 10.25
C VAL A 44 11.47 -2.41 11.71
N ASN A 45 12.76 -2.48 12.07
CA ASN A 45 13.15 -2.69 13.46
C ASN A 45 12.76 -1.52 14.37
N VAL A 46 12.91 -0.28 13.90
CA VAL A 46 12.45 0.91 14.64
C VAL A 46 10.94 0.89 14.85
N ALA A 47 10.16 0.60 13.80
CA ALA A 47 8.70 0.52 13.88
C ALA A 47 8.23 -0.55 14.88
N ARG A 48 8.88 -1.73 14.90
CA ARG A 48 8.62 -2.79 15.88
C ARG A 48 8.94 -2.35 17.31
N ASN A 49 10.09 -1.72 17.52
CA ASN A 49 10.47 -1.21 18.85
C ASN A 49 9.54 -0.10 19.35
N MET A 50 8.94 0.67 18.44
CA MET A 50 7.90 1.67 18.76
C MET A 50 6.52 1.04 19.00
N GLY A 51 6.35 -0.27 18.82
CA GLY A 51 5.08 -0.97 18.99
C GLY A 51 4.05 -0.68 17.91
N LEU A 52 4.46 -0.22 16.71
CA LEU A 52 3.52 0.13 15.64
C LEU A 52 2.77 -1.08 15.05
N GLY A 53 3.31 -2.29 15.23
CA GLY A 53 2.65 -3.55 14.88
C GLY A 53 1.61 -4.03 15.90
N ILE A 54 1.45 -3.31 17.01
CA ILE A 54 0.41 -3.60 17.99
C ILE A 54 -0.72 -2.59 17.78
N ASP A 55 -1.94 -3.07 17.54
CA ASP A 55 -3.08 -2.19 17.38
C ASP A 55 -3.31 -1.40 18.67
N PRO A 56 -3.45 -0.07 18.61
CA PRO A 56 -3.59 0.77 19.79
C PRO A 56 -4.90 0.56 20.57
N ASP A 57 -5.89 -0.15 20.01
CA ASP A 57 -7.08 -0.58 20.74
C ASP A 57 -6.90 -1.93 21.44
N THR A 58 -5.77 -2.61 21.23
CA THR A 58 -5.39 -3.79 22.02
C THR A 58 -5.12 -3.33 23.46
N PRO A 59 -5.75 -3.94 24.49
CA PRO A 59 -5.46 -3.59 25.87
C PRO A 59 -3.99 -3.88 26.17
N MET A 60 -3.19 -2.84 26.36
CA MET A 60 -1.80 -2.99 26.79
C MET A 60 -1.81 -3.41 28.27
N THR A 61 -1.16 -4.52 28.58
CA THR A 61 -0.96 -5.00 29.94
C THR A 61 0.03 -4.09 30.66
N GLY A 62 -0.47 -3.16 31.49
CA GLY A 62 0.37 -2.31 32.36
C GLY A 62 -0.37 -1.08 32.92
N ASP A 63 0.12 -0.57 34.05
CA ASP A 63 -0.50 0.51 34.87
C ASP A 63 -0.39 1.93 34.26
N GLU A 64 0.12 2.08 33.04
CA GLU A 64 0.19 3.37 32.34
C GLU A 64 -0.50 3.30 30.97
N VAL A 65 -1.83 3.18 30.99
CA VAL A 65 -2.65 3.44 29.79
C VAL A 65 -2.75 4.96 29.62
N HIS A 66 -1.74 5.57 28.99
CA HIS A 66 -1.97 6.88 28.40
C HIS A 66 -3.02 6.69 27.29
N ALA A 67 -4.25 7.15 27.53
CA ALA A 67 -5.34 7.05 26.57
C ALA A 67 -4.97 7.85 25.32
N MET A 68 -4.48 7.14 24.30
CA MET A 68 -4.08 7.72 23.03
C MET A 68 -5.31 8.33 22.32
N GLY A 69 -5.16 9.54 21.81
CA GLY A 69 -6.21 10.19 21.02
C GLY A 69 -6.48 9.44 19.72
N ILE A 70 -7.72 9.48 19.23
CA ILE A 70 -8.14 8.75 18.03
C ILE A 70 -7.28 9.06 16.79
N TRP A 71 -6.79 10.29 16.69
CA TRP A 71 -5.92 10.72 15.60
C TRP A 71 -4.56 10.04 15.66
N GLU A 72 -3.95 9.97 16.86
CA GLU A 72 -2.65 9.30 17.01
C GLU A 72 -2.78 7.80 16.77
N LYS A 73 -3.86 7.17 17.25
CA LYS A 73 -4.15 5.76 16.97
C LYS A 73 -4.19 5.48 15.47
N GLU A 74 -4.91 6.31 14.74
CA GLU A 74 -5.07 6.17 13.30
C GLU A 74 -3.76 6.47 12.55
N MET A 75 -2.99 7.50 12.94
CA MET A 75 -1.67 7.76 12.35
C MET A 75 -0.72 6.56 12.51
N ARG A 76 -0.73 5.90 13.68
CA ARG A 76 0.08 4.69 13.91
C ARG A 76 -0.31 3.55 12.97
N ARG A 77 -1.62 3.30 12.80
CA ARG A 77 -2.12 2.30 11.84
C ARG A 77 -1.63 2.61 10.43
N ARG A 78 -1.75 3.86 9.99
CA ARG A 78 -1.33 4.28 8.64
C ARG A 78 0.16 4.09 8.41
N VAL A 79 1.00 4.48 9.37
CA VAL A 79 2.47 4.29 9.26
C VAL A 79 2.82 2.81 9.18
N TRP A 80 2.19 1.98 10.00
CA TRP A 80 2.42 0.53 9.97
C TRP A 80 2.04 -0.08 8.61
N TRP A 81 0.86 0.27 8.09
CA TRP A 81 0.40 -0.28 6.81
C TRP A 81 1.19 0.24 5.60
N GLU A 82 1.67 1.49 5.63
CA GLU A 82 2.57 2.00 4.60
C GLU A 82 3.88 1.21 4.59
N LEU A 83 4.40 0.88 5.77
CA LEU A 83 5.60 0.07 5.91
C LEU A 83 5.38 -1.37 5.45
N CYS A 84 4.22 -1.98 5.74
CA CYS A 84 3.85 -3.30 5.21
C CYS A 84 3.79 -3.32 3.69
N TRP A 85 3.24 -2.28 3.06
CA TRP A 85 3.23 -2.15 1.60
C TRP A 85 4.64 -2.00 1.05
N PHE A 86 5.44 -1.11 1.65
CA PHE A 86 6.80 -0.84 1.20
C PHE A 86 7.70 -2.08 1.34
N ASP A 87 7.59 -2.82 2.45
CA ASP A 87 8.27 -4.10 2.64
C ASP A 87 7.91 -5.11 1.54
N ALA A 88 6.61 -5.32 1.28
CA ALA A 88 6.16 -6.23 0.23
C ALA A 88 6.66 -5.83 -1.18
N TYR A 89 6.59 -4.54 -1.51
CA TYR A 89 7.02 -4.00 -2.80
C TYR A 89 8.54 -4.12 -3.00
N MET A 90 9.32 -3.75 -1.98
CA MET A 90 10.78 -3.85 -2.04
C MET A 90 11.24 -5.31 -2.13
N SER A 91 10.63 -6.20 -1.34
CA SER A 91 10.89 -7.64 -1.42
C SER A 91 10.61 -8.21 -2.80
N GLU A 92 9.48 -7.84 -3.40
CA GLU A 92 9.12 -8.26 -4.76
C GLU A 92 10.17 -7.80 -5.79
N SER A 93 10.53 -6.51 -5.79
CA SER A 93 11.52 -5.98 -6.75
C SER A 93 12.90 -6.63 -6.63
N MET A 94 13.25 -7.16 -5.45
CA MET A 94 14.54 -7.79 -5.16
C MET A 94 14.51 -9.32 -5.14
N GLY A 95 13.36 -9.94 -5.39
CA GLY A 95 13.18 -11.39 -5.26
C GLY A 95 13.47 -11.90 -3.84
N GLN A 96 13.22 -11.09 -2.82
CA GLN A 96 13.37 -11.45 -1.40
C GLN A 96 12.01 -11.78 -0.78
N ILE A 97 12.03 -12.43 0.37
CA ILE A 97 10.83 -12.62 1.20
C ILE A 97 10.60 -11.32 2.01
N PRO A 98 9.34 -10.84 2.16
CA PRO A 98 8.99 -9.74 3.05
C PRO A 98 9.52 -9.91 4.48
N LEU A 99 10.04 -8.84 5.07
CA LEU A 99 10.55 -8.84 6.44
C LEU A 99 9.45 -8.89 7.49
N ILE A 100 8.25 -8.39 7.17
CA ILE A 100 7.10 -8.32 8.06
C ILE A 100 6.14 -9.47 7.75
N ASP A 101 6.23 -10.53 8.55
CA ASP A 101 5.27 -11.62 8.50
C ASP A 101 3.85 -11.16 8.89
N GLN A 102 2.82 -11.73 8.24
CA GLN A 102 1.41 -11.43 8.51
C GLN A 102 1.00 -11.76 9.96
N GLU A 103 1.58 -12.81 10.54
CA GLU A 103 1.28 -13.30 11.89
C GLU A 103 2.03 -12.50 12.98
N ALA A 104 2.93 -11.59 12.59
CA ALA A 104 3.78 -10.83 13.52
C ALA A 104 3.16 -9.51 14.03
N TYR A 105 1.93 -9.18 13.64
CA TYR A 105 1.24 -7.96 14.05
C TYR A 105 -0.27 -8.15 14.14
N ASN A 106 -0.96 -7.30 14.90
CA ASN A 106 -2.42 -7.30 15.01
C ASN A 106 -3.06 -5.95 14.64
N THR A 107 -2.28 -5.00 14.10
CA THR A 107 -2.73 -3.69 13.63
C THR A 107 -3.89 -3.82 12.65
N GLN A 108 -5.02 -3.19 12.98
CA GLN A 108 -6.22 -3.18 12.16
C GLN A 108 -6.04 -2.32 10.92
N LEU A 109 -6.87 -2.55 9.91
CA LEU A 109 -6.88 -1.73 8.71
C LEU A 109 -7.19 -0.25 9.07
N PRO A 110 -6.58 0.72 8.38
CA PRO A 110 -6.90 2.13 8.53
C PRO A 110 -8.36 2.40 8.17
N SER A 111 -8.92 3.45 8.76
CA SER A 111 -10.30 3.84 8.50
C SER A 111 -10.37 4.84 7.33
N ASP A 112 -11.44 4.74 6.54
CA ASP A 112 -11.71 5.76 5.53
C ASP A 112 -12.35 6.97 6.22
N VAL A 113 -11.68 8.11 6.14
CA VAL A 113 -12.06 9.35 6.84
C VAL A 113 -11.88 10.54 5.91
N ASP A 114 -12.60 11.62 6.20
CA ASP A 114 -12.36 12.92 5.57
C ASP A 114 -11.09 13.59 6.15
N GLU A 115 -10.01 13.59 5.39
CA GLU A 115 -8.72 14.16 5.79
C GLU A 115 -8.77 15.68 5.92
N ALA A 116 -9.75 16.38 5.34
CA ALA A 116 -9.89 17.82 5.56
C ALA A 116 -10.31 18.14 7.01
N ASN A 117 -10.99 17.20 7.68
CA ASN A 117 -11.56 17.38 9.01
C ASN A 117 -10.92 16.50 10.10
N PHE A 118 -10.02 15.59 9.74
CA PHE A 118 -9.33 14.73 10.69
C PHE A 118 -8.04 15.37 11.24
N ARG A 119 -8.01 15.74 12.52
CA ARG A 119 -6.95 16.53 13.15
C ARG A 119 -6.55 15.96 14.52
N PRO A 120 -5.38 16.34 15.07
CA PRO A 120 -4.96 15.86 16.40
C PRO A 120 -5.96 16.12 17.53
N GLN A 121 -6.79 17.16 17.40
CA GLN A 121 -7.82 17.52 18.39
C GLN A 121 -9.17 16.82 18.14
N SER A 122 -9.31 16.04 17.07
CA SER A 122 -10.54 15.31 16.77
C SER A 122 -10.87 14.33 17.89
N LYS A 123 -12.14 14.31 18.30
CA LYS A 123 -12.67 13.39 19.30
C LYS A 123 -13.37 12.18 18.69
N ASP A 124 -13.87 12.35 17.48
CA ASP A 124 -14.54 11.32 16.69
C ASP A 124 -13.94 11.24 15.27
N MET A 125 -14.14 10.09 14.64
CA MET A 125 -13.65 9.83 13.29
C MET A 125 -14.61 10.45 12.27
N PRO A 126 -14.17 11.45 11.48
CA PRO A 126 -15.06 12.09 10.52
C PRO A 126 -15.36 11.11 9.37
N PRO A 127 -16.63 10.96 8.98
CA PRO A 127 -16.98 10.07 7.87
C PRO A 127 -16.40 10.61 6.55
N PRO A 128 -16.15 9.74 5.56
CA PRO A 128 -15.70 10.15 4.24
C PRO A 128 -16.64 11.21 3.63
N ASN A 129 -16.06 12.22 2.99
CA ASN A 129 -16.82 13.30 2.38
C ASN A 129 -17.29 12.88 0.98
N GLY A 130 -18.62 12.81 0.79
CA GLY A 130 -19.22 12.45 -0.49
C GLY A 130 -19.12 13.53 -1.59
N SER A 131 -18.77 14.77 -1.23
CA SER A 131 -18.70 15.92 -2.14
C SER A 131 -17.30 16.23 -2.65
N THR A 132 -16.26 15.88 -1.89
CA THR A 132 -14.84 16.10 -2.21
C THR A 132 -14.06 14.82 -1.92
N MET A 133 -14.08 13.89 -2.89
CA MET A 133 -13.45 12.57 -2.76
C MET A 133 -11.92 12.61 -2.75
N ASP A 134 -11.33 13.73 -3.19
CA ASP A 134 -9.89 14.00 -3.17
C ASP A 134 -9.29 14.12 -1.78
N HIS A 135 -10.12 14.32 -0.76
CA HIS A 135 -9.69 14.37 0.64
C HIS A 135 -9.93 13.06 1.40
N ASN A 136 -10.48 12.01 0.76
CA ASN A 136 -10.75 10.74 1.44
C ASN A 136 -9.55 9.79 1.36
N LEU A 137 -9.52 8.81 2.28
CA LEU A 137 -8.48 7.77 2.31
C LEU A 137 -8.89 6.46 1.66
N SER A 138 -10.04 6.44 0.98
CA SER A 138 -10.54 5.33 0.19
C SER A 138 -9.42 4.59 -0.58
N HIS A 139 -8.59 5.30 -1.35
CA HIS A 139 -7.45 4.71 -2.06
C HIS A 139 -6.49 3.96 -1.11
N PHE A 140 -6.07 4.61 -0.03
CA PHE A 140 -5.12 4.05 0.93
C PHE A 140 -5.71 2.84 1.65
N VAL A 141 -6.97 2.88 2.08
CA VAL A 141 -7.66 1.76 2.73
C VAL A 141 -7.75 0.57 1.79
N HIS A 142 -8.11 0.79 0.53
CA HIS A 142 -8.17 -0.26 -0.49
C HIS A 142 -6.77 -0.81 -0.85
N LYS A 143 -5.74 0.03 -0.86
CA LYS A 143 -4.33 -0.39 -0.98
C LYS A 143 -3.92 -1.32 0.17
N CYS A 144 -4.23 -0.95 1.41
CA CYS A 144 -3.92 -1.77 2.59
C CYS A 144 -4.64 -3.12 2.56
N ARG A 145 -5.90 -3.16 2.10
CA ARG A 145 -6.65 -4.40 1.89
C ARG A 145 -5.95 -5.33 0.89
N LEU A 146 -5.50 -4.81 -0.25
CA LEU A 146 -4.74 -5.62 -1.22
C LEU A 146 -3.45 -6.15 -0.63
N VAL A 147 -2.70 -5.34 0.12
CA VAL A 147 -1.47 -5.79 0.79
C VAL A 147 -1.78 -6.91 1.78
N LYS A 148 -2.86 -6.79 2.55
CA LYS A 148 -3.31 -7.83 3.46
C LYS A 148 -3.58 -9.14 2.73
N LEU A 149 -4.37 -9.10 1.65
CA LEU A 149 -4.65 -10.26 0.80
C LEU A 149 -3.36 -10.86 0.25
N ALA A 150 -2.47 -10.03 -0.31
CA ALA A 150 -1.19 -10.46 -0.87
C ALA A 150 -0.30 -11.17 0.14
N LYS A 151 -0.29 -10.74 1.40
CA LYS A 151 0.51 -11.36 2.47
C LYS A 151 -0.10 -12.65 3.01
N GLU A 152 -1.42 -12.83 2.89
CA GLU A 152 -2.10 -14.10 3.19
C GLU A 152 -1.81 -15.17 2.13
N LEU A 153 -1.38 -14.76 0.92
CA LEU A 153 -0.80 -15.64 -0.09
C LEU A 153 0.61 -16.10 0.35
N LYS A 154 0.68 -17.12 1.22
CA LYS A 154 1.96 -17.79 1.50
C LYS A 154 2.55 -18.28 0.17
N HIS A 155 3.85 -18.05 -0.05
CA HIS A 155 4.57 -18.59 -1.22
C HIS A 155 4.32 -20.10 -1.29
N TYR A 156 3.64 -20.57 -2.33
CA TYR A 156 3.34 -21.98 -2.52
C TYR A 156 4.54 -22.68 -3.18
N PRO A 157 5.27 -23.57 -2.47
CA PRO A 157 6.14 -24.49 -3.16
C PRO A 157 5.25 -25.47 -3.93
N LEU A 158 5.47 -25.59 -5.24
CA LEU A 158 4.85 -26.63 -6.04
C LEU A 158 5.37 -28.00 -5.58
N ASP A 159 4.63 -28.72 -4.74
CA ASP A 159 4.75 -30.17 -4.66
C ASP A 159 3.72 -30.81 -5.60
N SER A 160 4.18 -31.72 -6.46
CA SER A 160 3.33 -32.40 -7.46
C SER A 160 2.16 -33.17 -6.85
N ALA A 161 2.27 -33.58 -5.58
CA ALA A 161 1.20 -34.26 -4.84
C ALA A 161 0.06 -33.32 -4.41
N GLU A 162 0.29 -32.00 -4.37
CA GLU A 162 -0.66 -30.99 -3.88
C GLU A 162 -1.08 -29.99 -4.96
N LEU A 163 -0.76 -30.26 -6.24
CA LEU A 163 -0.98 -29.35 -7.36
C LEU A 163 -2.46 -28.96 -7.52
N GLU A 164 -3.38 -29.92 -7.50
CA GLU A 164 -4.83 -29.65 -7.61
C GLU A 164 -5.36 -28.80 -6.45
N SER A 165 -4.86 -29.05 -5.24
CA SER A 165 -5.21 -28.24 -4.05
C SER A 165 -4.68 -26.81 -4.18
N SER A 166 -3.45 -26.66 -4.69
CA SER A 166 -2.81 -25.37 -4.94
C SER A 166 -3.55 -24.57 -6.02
N ILE A 167 -3.96 -25.21 -7.12
CA ILE A 167 -4.77 -24.58 -8.18
C ILE A 167 -6.14 -24.15 -7.64
N ALA A 168 -6.81 -25.01 -6.86
CA ALA A 168 -8.10 -24.67 -6.25
C ALA A 168 -7.99 -23.44 -5.33
N LYS A 169 -6.91 -23.35 -4.56
CA LYS A 169 -6.64 -22.20 -3.69
C LYS A 169 -6.30 -20.93 -4.49
N ALA A 170 -5.49 -21.04 -5.54
CA ALA A 170 -5.20 -19.93 -6.44
C ALA A 170 -6.47 -19.35 -7.08
N ARG A 171 -7.40 -20.20 -7.53
CA ARG A 171 -8.73 -19.78 -8.01
C ARG A 171 -9.56 -19.07 -6.95
N SER A 172 -9.54 -19.57 -5.71
CA SER A 172 -10.24 -18.93 -4.60
C SER A 172 -9.72 -17.52 -4.35
N TYR A 173 -8.40 -17.32 -4.38
CA TYR A 173 -7.80 -16.00 -4.22
C TYR A 173 -8.06 -15.07 -5.38
N GLU A 174 -8.01 -15.57 -6.62
CA GLU A 174 -8.39 -14.77 -7.79
C GLU A 174 -9.84 -14.29 -7.68
N ALA A 175 -10.76 -15.18 -7.26
CA ALA A 175 -12.16 -14.82 -7.05
C ALA A 175 -12.31 -13.72 -5.98
N GLU A 176 -11.53 -13.78 -4.90
CA GLU A 176 -11.52 -12.74 -3.86
C GLU A 176 -10.99 -11.39 -4.38
N ILE A 177 -9.92 -11.39 -5.18
CA ILE A 177 -9.38 -10.17 -5.80
C ILE A 177 -10.40 -9.57 -6.79
N VAL A 178 -11.06 -10.42 -7.59
CA VAL A 178 -12.12 -9.99 -8.53
C VAL A 178 -13.32 -9.42 -7.78
N GLN A 179 -13.75 -10.06 -6.69
CA GLN A 179 -14.81 -9.56 -5.83
C GLN A 179 -14.43 -8.23 -5.17
N TRP A 180 -13.18 -8.11 -4.70
CA TRP A 180 -12.66 -6.86 -4.15
C TRP A 180 -12.69 -5.74 -5.18
N LYS A 181 -12.28 -5.98 -6.44
CA LYS A 181 -12.37 -4.99 -7.53
C LYS A 181 -13.82 -4.53 -7.76
N ALA A 182 -14.77 -5.47 -7.75
CA ALA A 182 -16.19 -5.17 -7.90
C ALA A 182 -16.76 -4.36 -6.72
N SER A 183 -16.15 -4.46 -5.53
CA SER A 183 -16.53 -3.70 -4.33
C SER A 183 -15.97 -2.27 -4.26
N LEU A 184 -15.13 -1.88 -5.22
CA LEU A 184 -14.49 -0.56 -5.22
C LEU A 184 -15.54 0.57 -5.37
N PRO A 185 -15.36 1.69 -4.64
CA PRO A 185 -16.18 2.88 -4.82
C PRO A 185 -16.13 3.42 -6.27
N PRO A 186 -17.20 4.10 -6.75
CA PRO A 186 -17.27 4.56 -8.14
C PRO A 186 -16.11 5.42 -8.63
N HIS A 187 -15.48 6.19 -7.73
CA HIS A 187 -14.33 7.05 -8.04
C HIS A 187 -13.01 6.29 -8.17
N LEU A 188 -12.95 5.04 -7.70
CA LEU A 188 -11.79 4.14 -7.85
C LEU A 188 -12.00 3.08 -8.94
N LEU A 189 -13.13 3.12 -9.67
CA LEU A 189 -13.36 2.27 -10.82
C LEU A 189 -12.68 2.88 -12.05
N ILE A 190 -11.92 2.06 -12.77
CA ILE A 190 -11.49 2.43 -14.12
C ILE A 190 -12.74 2.40 -15.01
N ARG A 191 -13.29 3.59 -15.29
CA ARG A 191 -14.33 3.74 -16.31
C ARG A 191 -13.69 3.30 -17.64
N GLY A 192 -14.34 2.36 -18.34
CA GLY A 192 -13.80 1.77 -19.56
C GLY A 192 -13.27 2.86 -20.50
N LEU A 193 -12.07 2.64 -21.03
CA LEU A 193 -11.69 3.22 -22.31
C LEU A 193 -12.89 3.05 -23.25
N PRO A 194 -13.34 4.08 -23.98
CA PRO A 194 -14.47 3.93 -24.88
C PRO A 194 -14.24 2.69 -25.77
N ASP A 195 -15.23 1.80 -25.83
CA ASP A 195 -15.17 0.53 -26.58
C ASP A 195 -14.88 0.73 -28.08
N THR A 196 -14.99 1.96 -28.56
CA THR A 196 -14.54 2.40 -29.87
C THR A 196 -13.27 3.23 -29.72
N ILE A 197 -12.16 2.74 -30.28
CA ILE A 197 -11.09 3.61 -30.76
C ILE A 197 -11.71 4.42 -31.90
N ASP A 198 -12.42 5.49 -31.57
CA ASP A 198 -12.72 6.51 -32.57
C ASP A 198 -11.37 7.13 -32.92
N ASN A 199 -10.94 6.93 -34.17
CA ASN A 199 -9.72 7.50 -34.73
C ASN A 199 -9.79 9.03 -34.85
N SER A 200 -10.77 9.68 -34.24
CA SER A 200 -10.72 11.10 -33.90
C SER A 200 -9.72 11.35 -32.76
N TRP A 201 -8.44 11.04 -33.00
CA TRP A 201 -7.35 11.76 -32.35
C TRP A 201 -7.46 13.21 -32.80
N ASN A 202 -8.31 13.97 -32.12
CA ASN A 202 -8.52 15.36 -32.41
C ASN A 202 -7.19 16.05 -32.05
N GLU A 203 -6.40 16.42 -33.06
CA GLU A 203 -5.13 17.18 -32.97
C GLU A 203 -5.29 18.51 -32.19
N SER A 204 -6.51 18.85 -31.81
CA SER A 204 -6.88 20.00 -30.97
C SER A 204 -6.74 19.76 -29.46
N ALA A 205 -6.53 18.53 -28.98
CA ALA A 205 -6.33 18.27 -27.55
C ALA A 205 -4.86 18.42 -27.18
N ASN A 206 -4.38 19.66 -27.23
CA ASN A 206 -3.09 20.08 -26.68
C ASN A 206 -3.12 20.03 -25.15
N VAL A 207 -3.34 18.84 -24.58
CA VAL A 207 -3.20 18.55 -23.16
C VAL A 207 -2.60 17.15 -23.05
N MET A 208 -1.28 17.07 -23.20
CA MET A 208 -0.52 15.84 -23.00
C MET A 208 -0.65 15.30 -21.56
N TYR A 209 -1.17 16.09 -20.62
CA TYR A 209 -1.74 15.65 -19.34
C TYR A 209 -2.79 16.69 -18.88
N PRO A 210 -4.10 16.53 -19.13
CA PRO A 210 -5.08 17.35 -18.41
C PRO A 210 -4.89 17.02 -16.94
N ALA A 211 -4.61 18.05 -16.13
CA ALA A 211 -4.27 17.98 -14.69
C ALA A 211 -4.63 16.61 -14.12
N SER A 212 -3.65 15.70 -14.04
CA SER A 212 -3.89 14.27 -13.89
C SER A 212 -4.94 14.05 -12.82
N ASP A 213 -6.12 13.58 -13.20
CA ASP A 213 -7.20 13.33 -12.26
C ASP A 213 -6.66 12.33 -11.24
N ILE A 214 -6.34 12.82 -10.05
CA ILE A 214 -5.65 12.06 -9.01
C ILE A 214 -6.44 10.80 -8.66
N MET A 215 -7.78 10.83 -8.85
CA MET A 215 -8.67 9.68 -8.72
C MET A 215 -8.39 8.63 -9.80
N ALA A 216 -8.22 9.03 -11.06
CA ALA A 216 -7.88 8.12 -12.15
C ALA A 216 -6.50 7.47 -11.93
N LEU A 217 -5.52 8.22 -11.40
CA LEU A 217 -4.22 7.67 -11.03
C LEU A 217 -4.33 6.66 -9.88
N GLN A 218 -5.11 6.98 -8.85
CA GLN A 218 -5.38 6.08 -7.72
C GLN A 218 -6.08 4.79 -8.16
N ALA A 219 -7.09 4.89 -9.03
CA ALA A 219 -7.77 3.74 -9.64
C ALA A 219 -6.78 2.89 -10.44
N CYS A 220 -6.00 3.51 -11.33
CA CYS A 220 -4.99 2.82 -12.14
C CYS A 220 -3.98 2.07 -11.26
N HIS A 221 -3.50 2.72 -10.19
CA HIS A 221 -2.57 2.13 -9.25
C HIS A 221 -3.16 0.87 -8.57
N LEU A 222 -4.38 0.95 -8.06
CA LEU A 222 -5.07 -0.18 -7.42
C LEU A 222 -5.29 -1.36 -8.39
N TYR A 223 -5.71 -1.09 -9.61
CA TYR A 223 -5.90 -2.12 -10.63
C TYR A 223 -4.58 -2.77 -11.03
N THR A 224 -3.51 -1.98 -11.14
CA THR A 224 -2.17 -2.48 -11.46
C THR A 224 -1.67 -3.42 -10.37
N MET A 225 -1.80 -3.02 -9.09
CA MET A 225 -1.48 -3.87 -7.95
C MET A 225 -2.27 -5.19 -7.98
N ALA A 226 -3.58 -5.11 -8.15
CA ALA A 226 -4.44 -6.29 -8.16
C ALA A 226 -4.16 -7.23 -9.34
N ASN A 227 -3.90 -6.68 -10.53
CA ASN A 227 -3.51 -7.47 -11.70
C ASN A 227 -2.15 -8.14 -11.51
N SER A 228 -1.17 -7.44 -10.93
CA SER A 228 0.13 -8.01 -10.60
C SER A 228 -0.02 -9.23 -9.67
N LEU A 229 -0.88 -9.14 -8.66
CA LEU A 229 -1.16 -10.25 -7.75
C LEU A 229 -1.78 -11.47 -8.47
N ILE A 230 -2.75 -11.23 -9.37
CA ILE A 230 -3.36 -12.32 -10.16
C ILE A 230 -2.31 -12.99 -11.07
N ILE A 231 -1.50 -12.20 -11.78
CA ILE A 231 -0.43 -12.75 -12.62
C ILE A 231 0.52 -13.60 -11.76
N ARG A 232 0.93 -13.07 -10.61
CA ARG A 232 1.81 -13.79 -9.68
C ARG A 232 1.23 -15.12 -9.19
N LEU A 233 -0.05 -15.14 -8.83
CA LEU A 233 -0.76 -16.35 -8.41
C LEU A 233 -0.67 -17.47 -9.46
N TRP A 234 -0.66 -17.11 -10.74
CA TRP A 234 -0.65 -18.08 -11.84
C TRP A 234 0.75 -18.40 -12.36
N THR A 235 1.72 -17.47 -12.24
CA THR A 235 3.12 -17.74 -12.62
C THR A 235 3.82 -18.79 -11.74
N THR A 236 3.23 -19.14 -10.60
CA THR A 236 3.75 -20.21 -9.75
C THR A 236 3.41 -21.60 -10.24
N PHE A 237 2.69 -21.77 -11.36
CA PHE A 237 2.34 -23.05 -12.00
C PHE A 237 2.97 -23.16 -13.39
#